data_AF-A0A3P6SRE8-F1
#
_entry.id   AF-A0A3P6SRE8-F1
#
_cell.length_a   1.000
_cell.length_b   1.000
_cell.length_c   1.000
_cell.angle_alpha   90.00
_cell.angle_beta   90.00
_cell.angle_gamma   90.00
#
_symmetry.space_group_name_H-M   'P 1'
#
loop_
_entity.id
_entity.type
_entity.pdbx_description
1 polymer ?
#
loop_
_entity_poly.entity_id
_entity_poly.type
_entity_poly.pdbx_seq_one_letter_code
_entity_poly.pdbx_strand_id
1 'polypeptide(L)'
;MPCPKALEHYYLQLKDNFLDQWASRHSVSEERCWEMAALALKVDKGDNPGGYFRAEQYFPIWVIDLRGLEYVRKYMPAATEDLKDMSRKDAMIKFAFEASRSPFALNCHLYGLRRHKMDTVDNAVLGISAKYVFSSERGEGGGGEVIFENSWEKAR
;
A
#
# COMPACT_ATOMS: atom_id res chain seq x y z
N MET A 1 18.27 -15.07 -4.76
CA MET A 1 16.93 -14.77 -5.29
C MET A 1 15.88 -15.16 -4.25
N PRO A 2 14.82 -14.36 -4.04
CA PRO A 2 13.71 -14.77 -3.18
C PRO A 2 13.01 -16.00 -3.75
N CYS A 3 12.54 -16.90 -2.89
CA CYS A 3 11.70 -18.03 -3.27
C CYS A 3 10.43 -17.52 -4.00
N PRO A 4 10.08 -18.05 -5.20
CA PRO A 4 8.92 -17.57 -5.96
C PRO A 4 7.61 -17.60 -5.18
N LYS A 5 7.37 -18.66 -4.39
CA LYS A 5 6.17 -18.77 -3.56
C LYS A 5 6.13 -17.73 -2.43
N ALA A 6 7.28 -17.47 -1.80
CA ALA A 6 7.35 -16.47 -0.73
C ALA A 6 7.07 -15.06 -1.28
N LEU A 7 7.59 -14.74 -2.47
CA LEU A 7 7.32 -13.48 -3.15
C LEU A 7 5.83 -13.33 -3.50
N GLU A 8 5.19 -14.39 -3.98
CA GLU A 8 3.76 -14.37 -4.30
C GLU A 8 2.90 -14.15 -3.06
N HIS A 9 3.16 -14.85 -1.95
CA HIS A 9 2.44 -14.62 -0.69
C HIS A 9 2.67 -13.20 -0.14
N TYR A 10 3.89 -12.68 -0.22
CA TYR A 10 4.20 -11.32 0.21
C TYR A 10 3.47 -10.27 -0.65
N TYR A 11 3.43 -10.47 -1.97
CA TYR A 11 2.66 -9.63 -2.88
C TYR A 11 1.17 -9.62 -2.53
N LEU A 12 0.57 -10.80 -2.31
CA LEU A 12 -0.85 -10.90 -1.96
C LEU A 12 -1.17 -10.16 -0.66
N GLN A 13 -0.34 -10.34 0.38
CA GLN A 13 -0.50 -9.63 1.64
C GLN A 13 -0.42 -8.11 1.45
N LEU A 14 0.53 -7.61 0.65
CA LEU A 14 0.65 -6.18 0.38
C LEU A 14 -0.51 -5.63 -0.45
N LYS A 15 -1.07 -6.43 -1.35
CA LYS A 15 -2.25 -6.06 -2.15
C LYS A 15 -3.50 -5.94 -1.28
N ASP A 16 -3.68 -6.83 -0.32
CA ASP A 16 -4.77 -6.74 0.65
C ASP A 16 -4.61 -5.47 1.51
N ASN A 17 -3.39 -5.23 2.02
CA ASN A 17 -3.08 -4.00 2.77
C ASN A 17 -3.28 -2.73 1.93
N PHE A 18 -2.96 -2.78 0.64
CA PHE A 18 -3.14 -1.66 -0.29
C PHE A 18 -4.60 -1.20 -0.37
N LEU A 19 -5.55 -2.14 -0.48
CA LEU A 19 -6.97 -1.81 -0.60
C LEU A 19 -7.56 -1.31 0.73
N ASP A 20 -7.04 -1.77 1.87
CA ASP A 20 -7.53 -1.44 3.20
C ASP A 20 -6.87 -0.16 3.78
N GLN A 21 -5.54 -0.08 3.78
CA GLN A 21 -4.78 0.98 4.46
C GLN A 21 -4.71 2.29 3.65
N TRP A 22 -4.76 2.22 2.32
CA TRP A 22 -4.79 3.41 1.46
C TRP A 22 -6.22 3.86 1.13
N ALA A 23 -7.16 3.67 2.05
CA ALA A 23 -8.57 4.02 1.87
C ALA A 23 -8.88 5.54 1.86
N SER A 24 -7.90 6.42 2.04
CA SER A 24 -8.09 7.88 2.05
C SER A 24 -7.07 8.63 1.19
N ARG A 25 -7.50 9.77 0.63
CA ARG A 25 -6.65 10.72 -0.12
C ARG A 25 -5.51 11.31 0.70
N HIS A 26 -5.64 11.29 2.03
CA HIS A 26 -4.58 11.77 2.93
C HIS A 26 -3.46 10.75 3.13
N SER A 27 -3.71 9.48 2.82
CA SER A 27 -2.73 8.41 2.97
C SER A 27 -1.79 8.29 1.77
N VAL A 28 -2.26 8.60 0.55
CA VAL A 28 -1.45 8.40 -0.65
C VAL A 28 -1.94 9.24 -1.83
N SER A 29 -1.02 9.59 -2.73
CA SER A 29 -1.37 10.24 -3.99
C SER A 29 -2.12 9.31 -4.94
N GLU A 30 -2.93 9.90 -5.82
CA GLU A 30 -3.66 9.14 -6.84
C GLU A 30 -2.69 8.46 -7.82
N GLU A 31 -1.62 9.16 -8.23
CA GLU A 31 -0.58 8.63 -9.13
C GLU A 31 0.01 7.31 -8.61
N ARG A 32 0.33 7.25 -7.31
CA ARG A 32 0.87 6.03 -6.71
C ARG A 32 -0.17 4.92 -6.67
N CYS A 33 -1.46 5.23 -6.53
CA CYS A 33 -2.52 4.23 -6.67
C CYS A 33 -2.59 3.68 -8.09
N TRP A 34 -2.45 4.52 -9.11
CA TRP A 34 -2.42 4.11 -10.51
C TRP A 34 -1.22 3.21 -10.82
N GLU A 35 -0.03 3.55 -10.33
CA GLU A 35 1.16 2.70 -10.49
C GLU A 35 0.95 1.33 -9.84
N MET A 36 0.45 1.30 -8.60
CA MET A 36 0.18 0.05 -7.88
C MET A 36 -0.88 -0.80 -8.58
N ALA A 37 -1.95 -0.18 -9.09
CA ALA A 37 -3.00 -0.84 -9.84
C ALA A 37 -2.46 -1.47 -11.14
N ALA A 38 -1.62 -0.74 -11.87
CA ALA A 38 -1.01 -1.22 -13.11
C ALA A 38 -0.10 -2.43 -12.86
N LEU A 39 0.73 -2.36 -11.83
CA LEU A 39 1.58 -3.47 -11.40
C LEU A 39 0.73 -4.68 -10.97
N ALA A 40 -0.31 -4.48 -10.17
CA ALA A 40 -1.18 -5.57 -9.73
C ALA A 40 -1.94 -6.22 -10.90
N LEU A 41 -2.43 -5.42 -11.85
CA LEU A 41 -3.09 -5.92 -13.05
C LEU A 41 -2.12 -6.74 -13.91
N LYS A 42 -0.87 -6.28 -14.06
CA LYS A 42 0.18 -7.01 -14.77
C LYS A 42 0.49 -8.35 -14.11
N VAL A 43 0.51 -8.41 -12.78
CA VAL A 43 0.73 -9.67 -12.03
C VAL A 43 -0.42 -10.66 -12.25
N ASP A 44 -1.66 -10.18 -12.15
CA ASP A 44 -2.86 -11.04 -12.22
C ASP A 44 -3.17 -11.50 -13.65
N LYS A 45 -3.04 -10.61 -14.65
CA LYS A 45 -3.53 -10.83 -16.02
C LYS A 45 -2.47 -10.85 -17.10
N GLY A 46 -1.22 -10.50 -16.79
CA GLY A 46 -0.15 -10.43 -17.78
C GLY A 46 -0.45 -9.41 -18.88
N ASP A 47 -0.19 -9.78 -20.14
CA ASP A 47 -0.33 -8.90 -21.31
C ASP A 47 -1.74 -8.80 -21.89
N ASN A 48 -2.73 -9.43 -21.24
CA ASN A 48 -4.11 -9.36 -21.68
C ASN A 48 -5.00 -8.56 -20.72
N PRO A 49 -4.91 -7.22 -20.73
CA PRO A 49 -5.77 -6.37 -19.91
C PRO A 49 -7.24 -6.38 -20.38
N GLY A 50 -7.55 -6.98 -21.54
CA GLY A 50 -8.89 -7.00 -22.15
C GLY A 50 -9.91 -7.95 -21.51
N GLY A 51 -9.51 -8.79 -20.55
CA GLY A 51 -10.45 -9.61 -19.77
C GLY A 51 -11.20 -8.80 -18.72
N TYR A 52 -12.34 -9.28 -18.22
CA TYR A 52 -13.21 -8.63 -17.22
C TYR A 52 -12.45 -7.87 -16.12
N PHE A 53 -12.30 -6.55 -16.27
CA PHE A 53 -11.55 -5.69 -15.36
C PHE A 53 -12.52 -5.05 -14.35
N ARG A 54 -12.27 -5.34 -13.07
CA ARG A 54 -12.99 -4.77 -11.94
C ARG A 54 -12.08 -3.79 -11.21
N ALA A 55 -12.31 -2.50 -11.40
CA ALA A 55 -11.49 -1.46 -10.79
C ALA A 55 -11.41 -1.61 -9.26
N GLU A 56 -12.49 -2.10 -8.62
CA GLU A 56 -12.58 -2.29 -7.17
C GLU A 56 -11.58 -3.32 -6.63
N GLN A 57 -10.97 -4.16 -7.47
CA GLN A 57 -9.94 -5.12 -7.08
C GLN A 57 -8.52 -4.55 -7.15
N TYR A 58 -8.36 -3.38 -7.77
CA TYR A 58 -7.06 -2.79 -8.10
C TYR A 58 -6.89 -1.36 -7.62
N PHE A 59 -7.97 -0.71 -7.17
CA PHE A 59 -7.94 0.66 -6.70
C PHE A 59 -8.62 0.78 -5.32
N PRO A 60 -8.08 1.62 -4.42
CA PRO A 60 -8.82 2.04 -3.24
C PRO A 60 -10.11 2.75 -3.64
N ILE A 61 -11.15 2.59 -2.83
CA ILE A 61 -12.50 3.07 -3.16
C ILE A 61 -12.55 4.57 -3.44
N TRP A 62 -11.75 5.38 -2.74
CA TRP A 62 -11.74 6.83 -2.91
C TRP A 62 -11.29 7.28 -4.30
N VAL A 63 -10.43 6.51 -4.98
CA VAL A 63 -9.97 6.81 -6.35
C VAL A 63 -11.12 6.59 -7.33
N ILE A 64 -11.85 5.48 -7.13
CA ILE A 64 -13.02 5.13 -7.93
C ILE A 64 -14.12 6.18 -7.72
N ASP A 65 -14.36 6.61 -6.49
CA ASP A 65 -15.34 7.66 -6.20
C ASP A 65 -14.94 9.02 -6.78
N LEU A 66 -13.63 9.31 -6.86
CA LEU A 66 -13.12 10.56 -7.44
C LEU A 66 -13.23 10.60 -8.97
N ARG A 67 -12.81 9.53 -9.63
CA ARG A 67 -12.65 9.48 -11.11
C ARG A 67 -13.84 8.83 -11.81
N GLY A 68 -14.55 7.95 -11.12
CA GLY A 68 -15.57 7.08 -11.69
C GLY A 68 -14.99 5.81 -12.32
N LEU A 69 -15.78 4.73 -12.27
CA LEU A 69 -15.39 3.43 -12.83
C LEU A 69 -15.04 3.48 -14.32
N GLU A 70 -15.81 4.25 -15.10
CA GLU A 70 -15.61 4.36 -16.55
C GLU A 70 -14.31 5.07 -16.90
N TYR A 71 -13.91 6.07 -16.11
CA TYR A 71 -12.61 6.72 -16.27
C TYR A 71 -11.49 5.73 -16.00
N VAL A 72 -11.56 5.02 -14.87
CA VAL A 72 -10.53 4.03 -14.52
C VAL A 72 -10.37 2.99 -15.64
N ARG A 73 -11.47 2.43 -16.12
CA ARG A 73 -11.49 1.48 -17.24
C ARG A 73 -10.87 2.02 -18.52
N LYS A 74 -11.17 3.27 -18.87
CA LYS A 74 -10.69 3.91 -20.10
C LYS A 74 -9.17 4.13 -20.09
N TYR A 75 -8.61 4.51 -18.94
CA TYR A 75 -7.19 4.90 -18.84
C TYR A 75 -6.28 3.78 -18.31
N MET A 76 -6.83 2.70 -17.76
CA MET A 76 -6.05 1.55 -17.30
C MET A 76 -5.14 0.93 -18.38
N PRO A 77 -5.57 0.75 -19.65
CA PRO A 77 -4.70 0.20 -20.68
C PRO A 77 -3.45 1.03 -20.92
N ALA A 78 -3.58 2.36 -20.92
CA ALA A 78 -2.45 3.28 -21.06
C ALA A 78 -1.50 3.19 -19.84
N ALA A 79 -2.05 3.10 -18.63
CA ALA A 79 -1.24 2.93 -17.41
C ALA A 79 -0.46 1.61 -17.36
N THR A 80 -0.89 0.59 -18.10
CA THR A 80 -0.16 -0.70 -18.23
C THR A 80 0.79 -0.78 -19.42
N GLU A 81 0.80 0.21 -20.31
CA GLU A 81 1.57 0.16 -21.56
C GLU A 81 3.07 0.02 -21.29
N ASP A 82 3.58 0.83 -20.35
CA ASP A 82 4.99 0.80 -19.91
C ASP A 82 5.40 -0.52 -19.22
N LEU A 83 4.43 -1.36 -18.85
CA LEU A 83 4.64 -2.64 -18.18
C LEU A 83 4.56 -3.84 -19.13
N LYS A 84 4.32 -3.63 -20.43
CA LYS A 84 4.09 -4.71 -21.40
C LYS A 84 5.26 -5.69 -21.48
N ASP A 85 6.50 -5.22 -21.48
CA ASP A 85 7.68 -6.09 -21.55
C ASP A 85 8.14 -6.59 -20.17
N MET A 86 7.48 -6.17 -19.09
CA MET A 86 7.83 -6.58 -17.72
C MET A 86 7.37 -8.01 -17.46
N SER A 87 8.20 -8.83 -16.80
CA SER A 87 7.78 -10.17 -16.38
C SER A 87 6.83 -10.10 -15.17
N ARG A 88 5.95 -11.10 -14.98
CA ARG A 88 5.09 -11.19 -13.77
C ARG A 88 5.91 -11.13 -12.47
N LYS A 89 7.09 -11.74 -12.47
CA LYS A 89 7.99 -11.73 -11.30
C LYS A 89 8.53 -10.33 -11.01
N ASP A 90 8.98 -9.62 -12.03
CA ASP A 90 9.51 -8.27 -11.86
C ASP A 90 8.40 -7.30 -11.45
N ALA A 91 7.18 -7.48 -11.96
CA ALA A 91 6.01 -6.73 -11.51
C ALA A 91 5.70 -6.97 -10.02
N MET A 92 5.79 -8.22 -9.52
CA MET A 92 5.65 -8.51 -8.09
C MET A 92 6.75 -7.85 -7.25
N ILE A 93 8.00 -7.89 -7.70
CA ILE A 93 9.14 -7.27 -7.00
C ILE A 93 8.96 -5.74 -6.96
N LYS A 94 8.58 -5.13 -8.10
CA LYS A 94 8.35 -3.70 -8.18
C LYS A 94 7.16 -3.28 -7.32
N PHE A 95 6.05 -4.02 -7.34
CA PHE A 95 4.91 -3.79 -6.46
C PHE A 95 5.34 -3.83 -4.99
N ALA A 96 6.09 -4.86 -4.60
CA ALA A 96 6.57 -5.01 -3.24
C ALA A 96 7.49 -3.86 -2.80
N PHE A 97 8.36 -3.39 -3.71
CA PHE A 97 9.22 -2.25 -3.47
C PHE A 97 8.41 -0.96 -3.27
N GLU A 98 7.50 -0.66 -4.21
CA GLU A 98 6.65 0.54 -4.15
C GLU A 98 5.73 0.55 -2.94
N ALA A 99 5.14 -0.60 -2.59
CA ALA A 99 4.35 -0.79 -1.39
C ALA A 99 5.14 -0.53 -0.10
N SER A 100 6.45 -0.78 -0.10
CA SER A 100 7.31 -0.66 1.08
C SER A 100 7.92 0.74 1.24
N ARG A 101 7.64 1.68 0.34
CA ARG A 101 8.18 3.05 0.41
C ARG A 101 7.45 3.90 1.44
N SER A 102 8.22 4.69 2.18
CA SER A 102 7.72 5.77 3.04
C SER A 102 7.31 6.99 2.19
N PRO A 103 6.32 7.78 2.63
CA PRO A 103 5.41 7.54 3.77
C PRO A 103 4.33 6.50 3.42
N PHE A 104 3.67 5.96 4.46
CA PHE A 104 2.55 5.00 4.34
C PHE A 104 2.90 3.66 3.69
N ALA A 105 4.04 3.09 4.10
CA ALA A 105 4.46 1.77 3.67
C ALA A 105 3.47 0.68 4.13
N LEU A 106 3.00 -0.13 3.19
CA LEU A 106 1.98 -1.17 3.40
C LEU A 106 2.51 -2.41 4.12
N ASN A 107 3.83 -2.50 4.29
CA ASN A 107 4.47 -3.50 5.15
C ASN A 107 4.66 -3.01 6.59
N CYS A 108 4.06 -1.86 6.94
CA CYS A 108 4.00 -1.34 8.29
C CYS A 108 2.61 -1.62 8.88
N HIS A 109 2.59 -2.17 10.08
CA HIS A 109 1.34 -2.40 10.84
C HIS A 109 1.15 -1.28 11.85
N LEU A 110 -0.01 -0.63 11.81
CA LEU A 110 -0.37 0.44 12.73
C LEU A 110 -1.33 -0.08 13.81
N TYR A 111 -1.02 0.22 15.07
CA TYR A 111 -1.85 -0.14 16.22
C TYR A 111 -2.21 1.11 17.00
N GLY A 112 -3.49 1.29 17.30
CA GLY A 112 -3.95 2.27 18.27
C GLY A 112 -3.51 1.89 19.68
N LEU A 113 -2.97 2.85 20.42
CA LEU A 113 -2.53 2.66 21.79
C LEU A 113 -3.07 3.76 22.70
N ARG A 114 -3.20 3.40 23.97
CA ARG A 114 -3.37 4.34 25.07
C ARG A 114 -2.01 4.68 25.65
N ARG A 115 -1.62 5.94 25.57
CA ARG A 115 -0.32 6.41 26.06
C ARG A 115 -0.24 6.31 27.58
N HIS A 116 -1.31 6.68 28.27
CA HIS A 116 -1.40 6.68 29.71
C HIS A 116 -2.43 5.67 30.21
N LYS A 117 -2.18 5.13 31.40
CA LYS A 117 -3.04 4.12 32.04
C LYS A 117 -4.49 4.58 32.22
N MET A 118 -4.69 5.89 32.39
CA MET A 118 -6.00 6.49 32.62
C MET A 118 -6.74 6.88 31.34
N ASP A 119 -6.10 6.76 30.18
CA ASP A 119 -6.74 7.09 28.93
C ASP A 119 -7.89 6.11 28.66
N THR A 120 -8.99 6.64 28.16
CA THR A 120 -10.20 5.88 27.81
C THR A 120 -10.31 5.63 26.32
N VAL A 121 -9.48 6.29 25.51
CA VAL A 121 -9.44 6.22 24.06
C VAL A 121 -8.01 6.12 23.56
N ASP A 122 -7.81 5.48 22.41
CA ASP A 122 -6.51 5.40 21.76
C ASP A 122 -6.08 6.79 21.28
N ASN A 123 -5.02 7.32 21.89
CA ASN A 123 -4.46 8.65 21.65
C ASN A 123 -3.02 8.60 21.11
N ALA A 124 -2.46 7.41 20.93
CA ALA A 124 -1.18 7.19 20.28
C ALA A 124 -1.29 6.10 19.20
N VAL A 125 -0.35 6.09 18.27
CA VAL A 125 -0.20 5.06 17.24
C VAL A 125 1.17 4.43 17.38
N LEU A 126 1.24 3.10 17.32
CA LEU A 126 2.47 2.33 17.20
C LEU A 126 2.56 1.76 15.80
N GLY A 127 3.58 2.14 15.04
CA GLY A 127 3.89 1.56 13.75
C GLY A 127 5.03 0.56 13.86
N ILE A 128 4.80 -0.67 13.40
CA ILE A 128 5.79 -1.75 13.40
C ILE A 128 6.07 -2.15 11.95
N SER A 129 7.33 -2.05 11.54
CA SER A 129 7.82 -2.56 10.26
C SER A 129 8.96 -3.56 10.48
N ALA A 130 9.38 -4.22 9.40
CA ALA A 130 10.51 -5.13 9.41
C ALA A 130 11.85 -4.45 9.78
N LYS A 131 11.96 -3.12 9.69
CA LYS A 131 13.21 -2.37 9.90
C LYS A 131 13.20 -1.55 11.18
N TYR A 132 12.05 -1.04 11.57
CA TYR A 132 11.93 -0.11 12.69
C TYR A 132 10.55 -0.22 13.35
N VAL A 133 10.50 0.27 14.59
CA VAL A 133 9.28 0.57 15.32
C VAL A 133 9.24 2.07 15.61
N PHE A 134 8.07 2.68 15.46
CA PHE A 134 7.86 4.08 15.83
C PHE A 134 6.56 4.25 16.59
N SER A 135 6.48 5.30 17.40
CA SER A 135 5.18 5.79 17.90
C SER A 135 4.96 7.25 17.61
N SER A 136 3.70 7.62 17.48
CA SER A 136 3.27 8.99 17.20
C SER A 136 2.01 9.33 17.98
N GLU A 137 1.86 10.60 18.39
CA GLU A 137 0.61 11.07 19.01
C GLU A 137 -0.45 11.28 17.95
N ARG A 138 -1.70 10.91 18.24
CA ARG A 138 -2.79 11.14 17.30
C ARG A 138 -3.23 12.61 17.38
N GLY A 139 -2.71 13.46 16.50
CA GLY A 139 -3.15 14.86 16.39
C GLY A 139 -4.59 14.96 15.88
N GLU A 140 -5.27 16.08 16.20
CA GLU A 140 -6.68 16.33 15.85
C GLU A 140 -6.96 16.35 14.33
N GLY A 141 -5.93 16.29 13.48
CA GLY A 141 -6.04 16.23 12.01
C GLY A 141 -5.45 14.97 11.36
N GLY A 142 -5.17 13.91 12.12
CA GLY A 142 -4.58 12.66 11.59
C GLY A 142 -3.08 12.74 11.24
N GLY A 143 -2.47 13.93 11.35
CA GLY A 143 -1.03 14.12 11.38
C GLY A 143 -0.53 14.09 12.83
N GLY A 144 0.35 13.14 13.13
CA GLY A 144 0.96 13.00 14.45
C GLY A 144 2.45 13.31 14.41
N GLU A 145 2.96 13.94 15.47
CA GLU A 145 4.41 14.05 15.66
C GLU A 145 4.97 12.68 16.08
N VAL A 146 6.08 12.26 15.48
CA VAL A 146 6.74 11.00 15.85
C VAL A 146 7.43 11.21 17.20
N ILE A 147 6.95 10.50 18.22
CA ILE A 147 7.46 10.57 19.60
C ILE A 147 8.77 9.79 19.71
N PHE A 148 8.84 8.63 19.06
CA PHE A 148 10.05 7.83 19.00
C PHE A 148 10.10 7.04 17.70
N GLU A 149 11.31 6.80 17.20
CA GLU A 149 11.61 5.85 16.13
C GLU A 149 12.89 5.09 16.50
N ASN A 150 12.82 3.76 16.49
CA ASN A 150 13.96 2.90 16.77
C ASN A 150 14.11 1.84 15.68
N SER A 151 15.32 1.74 15.11
CA SER A 151 15.69 0.65 14.22
C SER A 151 16.05 -0.59 15.02
N TRP A 152 15.62 -1.77 14.56
CA TRP A 152 15.96 -3.05 15.17
C TRP A 152 17.46 -3.30 15.21
N GLU A 153 18.22 -2.72 14.27
CA GLU A 153 19.67 -2.86 14.18
C GLU A 153 20.41 -2.15 15.33
N LYS A 154 19.80 -1.13 15.93
CA LYS A 154 20.36 -0.37 17.06
C LYS A 154 20.06 -1.01 18.42
N ALA A 155 19.25 -2.07 18.45
CA ALA A 155 18.82 -2.77 19.67
C ALA A 155 19.63 -4.06 19.95
N ARG A 156 20.64 -4.36 19.13
CA ARG A 156 21.63 -5.42 19.34
C ARG A 156 22.92 -4.84 19.89
#